data_AF-A0A6C0CZT4-F1
#
_entry.id   AF-A0A6C0CZT4-F1
#
_cell.length_a   1.000
_cell.length_b   1.000
_cell.length_c   1.000
_cell.angle_alpha   90.00
_cell.angle_beta   90.00
_cell.angle_gamma   90.00
#
_symmetry.space_group_name_H-M   'P 1'
#
loop_
_entity.id
_entity.type
_entity.pdbx_description
1 polymer ?
#
loop_
_entity_poly.entity_id
_entity_poly.type
_entity_poly.pdbx_seq_one_letter_code
_entity_poly.pdbx_strand_id
1 'polypeptide(L)'
;MNIRYSIWSIDEYKNLNKKFKEHNLVNDLQLYYPILSLFFNYKNNKNSKKIIDIKKRFKIIDIINCNDISHTCSNKLIDALVLDNNNNFIKSKNLFLKTIPIIDIVHYCTNKYDTKLNSLPSNYKYNYLTKINDMNNTAYIDAFFSYIASELYLSHKTPSLAIFYGSYVGIGDYKHNISSDYSYLKESVYFNENIGKLYDIAIEESESSDDMDLSKSTINSFKTDNTDNTYDSMSITDTDDSNLNCDIYLFLKNIPLKQIIIEKLENTLEYYLSERYFDINIIISCFFQITFCLAYLQKHFNFTHNDLHIDNIMFTSTKHKFLYYKLNNIYFKVPTYGKIFKIIDYGRSIFDFKGKTYFSDCFSKYGEADGQYTYPIDSVPLFNKQDHNNIPINYSFDLCRLSTTILDSFEMFEPPKSELFNEFLNLLKKILLDKNNNIIYDPREYASFSLYINIAKNACNGIPKDILFNPIFNIYKISKKETINKHIYTLN
;
A
#
# COMPACT_ATOMS: atom_id res chain seq x y z
N MET A 1 20.63 8.05 6.25
CA MET A 1 20.59 7.36 4.95
C MET A 1 20.95 8.36 3.85
N ASN A 2 21.88 8.03 2.94
CA ASN A 2 22.24 8.88 1.79
C ASN A 2 21.82 8.19 0.50
N ILE A 3 20.97 8.85 -0.29
CA ILE A 3 20.50 8.32 -1.57
C ILE A 3 21.58 8.56 -2.62
N ARG A 4 21.98 7.51 -3.32
CA ARG A 4 22.95 7.54 -4.43
C ARG A 4 22.29 7.00 -5.68
N TYR A 5 22.74 7.43 -6.85
CA TYR A 5 22.28 6.85 -8.11
C TYR A 5 23.19 5.72 -8.57
N SER A 6 22.65 4.85 -9.44
CA SER A 6 23.39 3.94 -10.30
C SER A 6 23.04 4.24 -11.76
N ILE A 7 23.96 3.91 -12.67
CA ILE A 7 23.73 4.02 -14.11
C ILE A 7 23.75 2.61 -14.67
N TRP A 8 22.67 2.23 -15.34
CA TRP A 8 22.56 0.95 -16.03
C TRP A 8 23.25 1.03 -17.39
N SER A 9 23.79 -0.10 -17.85
CA SER A 9 24.21 -0.20 -19.23
C SER A 9 22.99 -0.16 -20.15
N ILE A 10 23.19 0.29 -21.39
CA ILE A 10 22.10 0.33 -22.38
C ILE A 10 21.57 -1.07 -22.67
N ASP A 11 22.46 -2.08 -22.67
CA ASP A 11 22.08 -3.46 -22.94
C ASP A 11 21.31 -4.09 -21.79
N GLU A 12 21.69 -3.80 -20.53
CA GLU A 12 20.93 -4.20 -19.35
C GLU A 12 19.49 -3.65 -19.41
N TYR A 13 19.36 -2.35 -19.69
CA TYR A 13 18.04 -1.72 -19.83
C TYR A 13 17.24 -2.35 -20.99
N LYS A 14 17.86 -2.53 -22.16
CA LYS A 14 17.18 -3.11 -23.33
C LYS A 14 16.70 -4.53 -23.06
N ASN A 15 17.51 -5.35 -22.38
CA ASN A 15 17.14 -6.70 -21.99
C ASN A 15 15.91 -6.67 -21.08
N LEU A 16 15.97 -5.89 -20.00
CA LEU A 16 14.86 -5.82 -19.05
C LEU A 16 13.59 -5.25 -19.69
N ASN A 17 13.70 -4.18 -20.48
CA ASN A 17 12.56 -3.61 -21.21
C ASN A 17 11.94 -4.62 -22.18
N LYS A 18 12.75 -5.45 -22.85
CA LYS A 18 12.25 -6.54 -23.68
C LYS A 18 11.44 -7.54 -22.84
N LYS A 19 11.93 -7.92 -21.66
CA LYS A 19 11.23 -8.84 -20.75
C LYS A 19 9.91 -8.32 -20.21
N PHE A 20 9.86 -7.04 -19.85
CA PHE A 20 8.60 -6.41 -19.43
C PHE A 20 7.55 -6.44 -20.54
N LYS A 21 7.96 -6.28 -21.80
CA LYS A 21 7.06 -6.40 -22.95
C LYS A 21 6.63 -7.85 -23.21
N GLU A 22 7.57 -8.80 -23.17
CA GLU A 22 7.27 -10.24 -23.36
C GLU A 22 6.25 -10.78 -22.35
N HIS A 23 6.27 -10.28 -21.11
CA HIS A 23 5.36 -10.68 -20.04
C HIS A 23 4.12 -9.78 -19.89
N ASN A 24 3.83 -8.90 -20.86
CA ASN A 24 2.69 -7.98 -20.82
C ASN A 24 2.62 -7.16 -19.51
N LEU A 25 3.76 -6.71 -18.99
CA LEU A 25 3.84 -5.90 -17.79
C LEU A 25 3.57 -4.44 -18.11
N VAL A 26 4.49 -3.79 -18.82
CA VAL A 26 4.33 -2.44 -19.37
C VAL A 26 5.18 -2.28 -20.63
N ASN A 27 4.73 -1.37 -21.48
CA ASN A 27 5.46 -0.82 -22.61
C ASN A 27 6.26 0.43 -22.19
N ASP A 28 7.25 0.78 -23.00
CA ASP A 28 8.07 2.00 -22.85
C ASP A 28 8.67 2.18 -21.45
N LEU A 29 9.31 1.13 -20.92
CA LEU A 29 9.88 1.09 -19.58
C LEU A 29 10.78 2.29 -19.29
N GLN A 30 10.57 2.90 -18.13
CA GLN A 30 11.32 4.02 -17.59
C GLN A 30 11.68 3.77 -16.12
N LEU A 31 12.89 4.15 -15.70
CA LEU A 31 13.33 4.09 -14.30
C LEU A 31 12.98 5.38 -13.54
N TYR A 32 12.95 6.49 -14.27
CA TYR A 32 12.62 7.81 -13.75
C TYR A 32 11.15 7.93 -13.29
N TYR A 33 10.98 8.56 -12.12
CA TYR A 33 9.75 9.14 -11.61
C TYR A 33 10.06 10.42 -10.82
N PRO A 34 9.11 11.38 -10.71
CA PRO A 34 9.35 12.75 -10.24
C PRO A 34 10.14 12.93 -8.95
N ILE A 35 9.89 12.13 -7.91
CA ILE A 35 10.60 12.22 -6.62
C ILE A 35 12.12 12.14 -6.80
N LEU A 36 12.61 11.38 -7.79
CA LEU A 36 14.05 11.21 -8.01
C LEU A 36 14.76 12.50 -8.41
N SER A 37 14.05 13.48 -8.98
CA SER A 37 14.62 14.78 -9.33
C SER A 37 15.07 15.61 -8.13
N LEU A 38 14.60 15.27 -6.92
CA LEU A 38 15.08 15.88 -5.67
C LEU A 38 16.48 15.42 -5.28
N PHE A 39 16.93 14.27 -5.81
CA PHE A 39 18.18 13.64 -5.41
C PHE A 39 19.21 13.58 -6.55
N PHE A 40 18.75 13.48 -7.80
CA PHE A 40 19.61 13.29 -8.97
C PHE A 40 19.31 14.32 -10.05
N ASN A 41 20.36 14.74 -10.76
CA ASN A 41 20.21 15.63 -11.92
C ASN A 41 19.96 14.80 -13.19
N TYR A 42 18.75 14.92 -13.75
CA TYR A 42 18.38 14.29 -15.01
C TYR A 42 18.62 15.26 -16.17
N LYS A 43 19.57 14.93 -17.05
CA LYS A 43 19.79 15.67 -18.30
C LYS A 43 18.57 15.57 -19.23
N ASN A 44 18.33 16.61 -20.03
CA ASN A 44 17.23 16.67 -21.01
C ASN A 44 17.53 15.82 -22.25
N ASN A 45 17.70 14.52 -22.06
CA ASN A 45 17.85 13.58 -23.15
C ASN A 45 16.99 12.34 -22.89
N LYS A 46 16.66 11.61 -23.96
CA LYS A 46 15.77 10.44 -23.88
C LYS A 46 16.33 9.30 -23.03
N ASN A 47 17.65 9.25 -22.81
CA ASN A 47 18.32 8.12 -22.18
C ASN A 47 18.40 8.26 -20.67
N SER A 48 18.55 9.47 -20.13
CA SER A 48 18.71 9.71 -18.68
C SER A 48 17.60 9.03 -17.86
N LYS A 49 16.36 9.13 -18.34
CA LYS A 49 15.18 8.54 -17.69
C LYS A 49 15.13 7.01 -17.72
N LYS A 50 15.87 6.39 -18.64
CA LYS A 50 15.85 4.95 -18.90
C LYS A 50 16.95 4.20 -18.15
N ILE A 51 18.04 4.89 -17.78
CA ILE A 51 19.24 4.21 -17.25
C ILE A 51 19.69 4.73 -15.90
N ILE A 52 19.24 5.92 -15.47
CA ILE A 52 19.55 6.43 -14.13
C ILE A 52 18.50 5.87 -13.16
N ASP A 53 18.99 5.18 -12.13
CA ASP A 53 18.18 4.53 -11.09
C ASP A 53 18.73 4.87 -9.72
N ILE A 54 17.95 4.59 -8.66
CA ILE A 54 18.47 4.58 -7.31
C ILE A 54 19.45 3.42 -7.14
N LYS A 55 20.59 3.68 -6.50
CA LYS A 55 21.54 2.64 -6.11
C LYS A 55 20.92 1.78 -4.99
N LYS A 56 20.80 0.50 -5.29
CA LYS A 56 20.20 -0.52 -4.42
C LYS A 56 21.11 -1.74 -4.32
N ARG A 57 21.02 -2.47 -3.20
CA ARG A 57 21.77 -3.73 -3.02
C ARG A 57 21.33 -4.78 -4.04
N PHE A 58 20.03 -4.96 -4.20
CA PHE A 58 19.47 -5.97 -5.10
C PHE A 58 19.03 -5.34 -6.42
N LYS A 59 19.53 -5.87 -7.53
CA LYS A 59 19.17 -5.42 -8.89
C LYS A 59 18.58 -6.59 -9.66
N ILE A 60 17.42 -6.39 -10.27
CA ILE A 60 16.83 -7.37 -11.20
C ILE A 60 17.59 -7.29 -12.52
N ILE A 61 18.07 -8.44 -13.00
CA ILE A 61 18.81 -8.54 -14.26
C ILE A 61 17.97 -9.18 -15.36
N ASP A 62 17.01 -10.03 -14.99
CA ASP A 62 16.14 -10.75 -15.93
C ASP A 62 14.83 -11.17 -15.25
N ILE A 63 13.78 -11.37 -16.06
CA ILE A 63 12.51 -11.95 -15.63
C ILE A 63 12.32 -13.25 -16.43
N ILE A 64 12.13 -14.34 -15.71
CA ILE A 64 12.00 -15.69 -16.28
C ILE A 64 10.53 -15.98 -16.55
N ASN A 65 9.70 -15.82 -15.52
CA ASN A 65 8.26 -16.10 -15.56
C ASN A 65 7.48 -15.00 -14.86
N CYS A 66 6.20 -14.87 -15.24
CA CYS A 66 5.26 -13.96 -14.64
C CYS A 66 3.88 -14.61 -14.60
N ASN A 67 3.28 -14.65 -13.41
CA ASN A 67 1.98 -15.28 -13.16
C ASN A 67 1.04 -14.26 -12.50
N ASP A 68 -0.21 -14.26 -12.91
CA ASP A 68 -1.24 -13.46 -12.25
C ASP A 68 -1.53 -14.02 -10.85
N ILE A 69 -1.76 -13.12 -9.89
CA ILE A 69 -2.06 -13.51 -8.50
C ILE A 69 -3.53 -13.87 -8.35
N SER A 70 -4.38 -13.05 -8.94
CA SER A 70 -5.82 -13.22 -8.95
C SER A 70 -6.35 -12.70 -10.27
N HIS A 71 -7.56 -13.14 -10.63
CA HIS A 71 -8.28 -12.52 -11.73
C HIS A 71 -8.71 -11.08 -11.39
N THR A 72 -8.72 -10.69 -10.10
CA THR A 72 -9.34 -9.46 -9.60
C THR A 72 -8.42 -8.23 -9.60
N CYS A 73 -7.10 -8.39 -9.77
CA CYS A 73 -6.16 -7.27 -9.73
C CYS A 73 -5.03 -7.38 -10.76
N SER A 74 -4.29 -6.29 -10.95
CA SER A 74 -3.14 -6.24 -11.89
C SER A 74 -1.79 -6.61 -11.24
N ASN A 75 -1.82 -7.15 -10.02
CA ASN A 75 -0.61 -7.58 -9.30
C ASN A 75 -0.19 -8.97 -9.77
N LYS A 76 1.13 -9.21 -9.82
CA LYS A 76 1.70 -10.44 -10.38
C LYS A 76 2.80 -11.01 -9.49
N LEU A 77 2.99 -12.32 -9.55
CA LEU A 77 4.20 -12.97 -9.07
C LEU A 77 5.19 -13.11 -10.21
N ILE A 78 6.47 -12.83 -9.94
CA ILE A 78 7.53 -12.94 -10.94
C ILE A 78 8.65 -13.83 -10.43
N ASP A 79 9.18 -14.68 -11.30
CA ASP A 79 10.46 -15.35 -11.08
C ASP A 79 11.53 -14.53 -11.77
N ALA A 80 12.46 -13.96 -11.00
CA ALA A 80 13.46 -13.03 -11.49
C ALA A 80 14.87 -13.46 -11.11
N LEU A 81 15.82 -13.21 -12.00
CA LEU A 81 17.24 -13.26 -11.66
C LEU A 81 17.62 -11.94 -10.97
N VAL A 82 18.18 -12.05 -9.78
CA VAL A 82 18.57 -10.92 -8.95
C VAL A 82 20.05 -10.95 -8.64
N LEU A 83 20.74 -9.86 -8.95
CA LEU A 83 22.12 -9.59 -8.54
C LEU A 83 22.16 -8.95 -7.14
N ASP A 84 22.90 -9.55 -6.21
CA ASP A 84 23.31 -8.91 -4.96
C ASP A 84 24.61 -8.12 -5.19
N ASN A 85 24.51 -6.81 -5.37
CA ASN A 85 25.66 -5.93 -5.65
C ASN A 85 26.72 -5.93 -4.54
N ASN A 86 26.37 -6.31 -3.31
CA ASN A 86 27.33 -6.33 -2.21
C ASN A 86 28.16 -7.60 -2.18
N ASN A 87 27.55 -8.74 -2.54
CA ASN A 87 28.20 -10.05 -2.50
C ASN A 87 28.58 -10.58 -3.90
N ASN A 88 28.21 -9.85 -4.96
CA ASN A 88 28.49 -10.14 -6.35
C ASN A 88 28.07 -11.55 -6.81
N PHE A 89 26.87 -11.99 -6.41
CA PHE A 89 26.27 -13.23 -6.90
C PHE A 89 24.86 -13.00 -7.43
N ILE A 90 24.45 -13.87 -8.36
CA ILE A 90 23.12 -13.87 -8.97
C ILE A 90 22.32 -15.01 -8.36
N LYS A 91 21.05 -14.76 -8.02
CA LYS A 91 20.14 -15.77 -7.51
C LYS A 91 18.75 -15.61 -8.13
N SER A 92 18.12 -16.72 -8.48
CA SER A 92 16.70 -16.74 -8.84
C SER A 92 15.83 -16.53 -7.59
N LYS A 93 14.85 -15.63 -7.68
CA LYS A 93 13.88 -15.33 -6.63
C LYS A 93 12.47 -15.21 -7.18
N ASN A 94 11.52 -15.76 -6.44
CA ASN A 94 10.10 -15.48 -6.61
C ASN A 94 9.76 -14.20 -5.85
N LEU A 95 9.24 -13.20 -6.54
CA LEU A 95 9.01 -11.83 -6.06
C LEU A 95 7.55 -11.42 -6.32
N PHE A 96 7.09 -10.41 -5.59
CA PHE A 96 5.78 -9.81 -5.79
C PHE A 96 5.93 -8.50 -6.55
N LEU A 97 5.13 -8.33 -7.61
CA LEU A 97 5.04 -7.12 -8.42
C LEU A 97 3.68 -6.48 -8.19
N LYS A 98 3.67 -5.32 -7.51
CA LYS A 98 2.52 -4.44 -7.36
C LYS A 98 2.41 -3.54 -8.59
N THR A 99 1.22 -3.44 -9.18
CA THR A 99 0.92 -2.52 -10.28
C THR A 99 -0.05 -1.46 -9.80
N ILE A 100 0.35 -0.19 -9.92
CA ILE A 100 -0.42 0.97 -9.43
C ILE A 100 -0.60 1.94 -10.59
N PRO A 101 -1.82 2.43 -10.86
CA PRO A 101 -2.03 3.48 -11.83
C PRO A 101 -1.47 4.79 -11.30
N ILE A 102 -0.78 5.54 -12.16
CA ILE A 102 -0.26 6.88 -11.80
C ILE A 102 -1.41 7.90 -11.76
N ILE A 103 -2.49 7.62 -12.49
CA ILE A 103 -3.68 8.45 -12.57
C ILE A 103 -4.74 7.89 -11.60
N ASP A 104 -5.57 8.77 -11.05
CA ASP A 104 -6.76 8.35 -10.29
C ASP A 104 -7.83 7.84 -11.28
N ILE A 105 -8.31 6.62 -11.08
CA ILE A 105 -9.20 5.96 -12.04
C ILE A 105 -10.59 6.59 -12.03
N VAL A 106 -11.13 6.94 -10.86
CA VAL A 106 -12.45 7.58 -10.74
C VAL A 106 -12.44 8.95 -11.42
N HIS A 107 -11.38 9.74 -11.22
CA HIS A 107 -11.20 11.02 -11.90
C HIS A 107 -11.01 10.88 -13.41
N TYR A 108 -10.35 9.82 -13.86
CA TYR A 108 -10.24 9.52 -15.28
C TYR A 108 -11.60 9.21 -15.89
N CYS A 109 -12.39 8.37 -15.22
CA CYS A 109 -13.74 7.98 -15.62
C CYS A 109 -14.78 9.11 -15.52
N THR A 110 -14.44 10.25 -14.92
CA THR A 110 -15.31 11.43 -14.77
C THR A 110 -14.80 12.66 -15.51
N ASN A 111 -13.84 12.49 -16.44
CA ASN A 111 -13.27 13.56 -17.27
C ASN A 111 -12.63 14.71 -16.48
N LYS A 112 -12.04 14.42 -15.31
CA LYS A 112 -11.37 15.44 -14.48
C LYS A 112 -9.90 15.67 -14.86
N TYR A 113 -9.40 15.05 -15.93
CA TYR A 113 -8.04 15.23 -16.43
C TYR A 113 -8.00 15.90 -17.81
N ASP A 114 -7.18 16.94 -17.94
CA ASP A 114 -7.10 17.76 -19.15
C ASP A 114 -6.35 17.11 -20.35
N THR A 115 -5.79 15.90 -20.26
CA THR A 115 -4.71 15.48 -21.18
C THR A 115 -4.70 14.05 -21.70
N LYS A 116 -3.89 13.82 -22.75
CA LYS A 116 -3.50 12.50 -23.28
C LYS A 116 -2.75 11.69 -22.22
N LEU A 117 -3.49 10.88 -21.47
CA LEU A 117 -2.99 10.16 -20.30
C LEU A 117 -2.03 9.00 -20.63
N ASN A 118 -1.84 8.66 -21.91
CA ASN A 118 -0.88 7.66 -22.37
C ASN A 118 0.59 8.19 -22.35
N SER A 119 0.90 9.08 -21.40
CA SER A 119 2.18 9.78 -21.31
C SER A 119 2.94 9.39 -20.04
N LEU A 120 4.26 9.23 -20.16
CA LEU A 120 5.15 8.95 -19.04
C LEU A 120 5.67 10.23 -18.36
N PRO A 121 6.04 10.17 -17.07
CA PRO A 121 6.55 11.33 -16.36
C PRO A 121 7.82 11.92 -17.00
N SER A 122 7.91 13.25 -16.95
CA SER A 122 8.95 14.04 -17.57
C SER A 122 9.13 15.38 -16.89
N ASN A 123 10.37 15.66 -16.43
CA ASN A 123 10.77 16.97 -15.90
C ASN A 123 10.49 18.16 -16.85
N TYR A 124 10.32 17.91 -18.15
CA TYR A 124 10.14 18.95 -19.18
C TYR A 124 8.69 19.19 -19.61
N LYS A 125 7.74 18.39 -19.10
CA LYS A 125 6.32 18.47 -19.49
C LYS A 125 5.40 18.74 -18.29
N TYR A 126 5.94 19.29 -17.20
CA TYR A 126 5.23 19.44 -15.92
C TYR A 126 3.88 20.15 -16.09
N ASN A 127 3.86 21.28 -16.79
CA ASN A 127 2.68 22.13 -16.96
C ASN A 127 1.51 21.47 -17.72
N TYR A 128 1.74 20.35 -18.42
CA TYR A 128 0.70 19.67 -19.20
C TYR A 128 0.25 18.35 -18.57
N LEU A 129 0.99 17.78 -17.61
CA LEU A 129 0.66 16.46 -17.03
C LEU A 129 0.83 16.56 -15.52
N THR A 130 -0.02 17.35 -14.87
CA THR A 130 0.09 17.72 -13.45
C THR A 130 0.10 16.48 -12.55
N LYS A 131 -0.93 15.62 -12.62
CA LYS A 131 -1.02 14.38 -11.82
C LYS A 131 0.15 13.42 -12.07
N ILE A 132 0.54 13.22 -13.33
CA ILE A 132 1.63 12.30 -13.70
C ILE A 132 3.00 12.83 -13.25
N ASN A 133 3.20 14.15 -13.22
CA ASN A 133 4.47 14.72 -12.79
C ASN A 133 4.47 15.18 -11.33
N ASP A 134 3.36 15.00 -10.60
CA ASP A 134 3.29 15.35 -9.19
C ASP A 134 4.27 14.48 -8.40
N MET A 135 5.13 15.11 -7.60
CA MET A 135 6.04 14.40 -6.70
C MET A 135 5.31 13.78 -5.52
N ASN A 136 4.13 14.29 -5.18
CA ASN A 136 3.27 13.81 -4.11
C ASN A 136 2.33 12.69 -4.57
N ASN A 137 2.38 12.27 -5.83
CA ASN A 137 1.58 11.18 -6.36
C ASN A 137 1.71 9.90 -5.50
N THR A 138 0.58 9.35 -5.06
CA THR A 138 0.46 8.11 -4.27
C THR A 138 1.40 6.98 -4.74
N ALA A 139 1.46 6.72 -6.04
CA ALA A 139 2.27 5.63 -6.59
C ALA A 139 3.78 5.87 -6.45
N TYR A 140 4.20 7.14 -6.44
CA TYR A 140 5.61 7.51 -6.24
C TYR A 140 5.98 7.51 -4.76
N ILE A 141 5.07 7.93 -3.89
CA ILE A 141 5.21 7.86 -2.44
C ILE A 141 5.39 6.40 -2.00
N ASP A 142 4.53 5.49 -2.47
CA ASP A 142 4.63 4.06 -2.16
C ASP A 142 5.97 3.48 -2.61
N ALA A 143 6.38 3.74 -3.86
CA ALA A 143 7.65 3.25 -4.39
C ALA A 143 8.87 3.81 -3.63
N PHE A 144 8.83 5.09 -3.26
CA PHE A 144 9.94 5.74 -2.59
C PHE A 144 10.08 5.27 -1.15
N PHE A 145 8.96 5.18 -0.41
CA PHE A 145 8.99 4.66 0.95
C PHE A 145 9.31 3.16 0.98
N SER A 146 8.82 2.36 0.03
CA SER A 146 9.22 0.95 -0.13
C SER A 146 10.74 0.79 -0.25
N TYR A 147 11.41 1.69 -0.98
CA TYR A 147 12.88 1.72 -1.02
C TYR A 147 13.50 2.06 0.34
N ILE A 148 13.01 3.10 1.04
CA ILE A 148 13.48 3.47 2.38
C ILE A 148 13.30 2.31 3.36
N ALA A 149 12.14 1.66 3.34
CA ALA A 149 11.78 0.54 4.18
C ALA A 149 12.75 -0.63 4.00
N SER A 150 13.10 -0.94 2.74
CA SER A 150 14.10 -1.94 2.41
C SER A 150 15.50 -1.58 2.94
N GLU A 151 15.93 -0.32 2.83
CA GLU A 151 17.23 0.11 3.36
C GLU A 151 17.28 0.03 4.90
N LEU A 152 16.17 0.31 5.58
CA LEU A 152 16.04 0.13 7.04
C LEU A 152 16.11 -1.34 7.44
N TYR A 153 15.45 -2.22 6.68
CA TYR A 153 15.54 -3.68 6.89
C TYR A 153 16.98 -4.18 6.70
N LEU A 154 17.62 -3.81 5.58
CA LEU A 154 18.97 -4.26 5.23
C LEU A 154 20.06 -3.69 6.15
N SER A 155 19.81 -2.55 6.78
CA SER A 155 20.69 -1.95 7.81
C SER A 155 20.31 -2.38 9.23
N HIS A 156 19.47 -3.42 9.36
CA HIS A 156 19.06 -4.04 10.61
C HIS A 156 18.46 -3.06 11.63
N LYS A 157 17.63 -2.12 11.16
CA LYS A 157 16.92 -1.17 12.02
C LYS A 157 15.61 -1.72 12.55
N THR A 158 14.88 -2.44 11.70
CA THR A 158 13.65 -3.14 12.05
C THR A 158 13.47 -4.33 11.11
N PRO A 159 13.01 -5.50 11.59
CA PRO A 159 12.74 -6.66 10.74
C PRO A 159 11.39 -6.55 10.01
N SER A 160 10.51 -5.64 10.44
CA SER A 160 9.11 -5.58 10.04
C SER A 160 8.85 -4.73 8.79
N LEU A 161 9.82 -4.71 7.88
CA LEU A 161 9.76 -4.00 6.60
C LEU A 161 10.19 -4.94 5.47
N ALA A 162 9.61 -4.76 4.28
CA ALA A 162 9.88 -5.60 3.13
C ALA A 162 11.13 -5.18 2.35
N ILE A 163 11.81 -6.14 1.74
CA ILE A 163 12.91 -5.90 0.80
C ILE A 163 12.35 -5.42 -0.55
N PHE A 164 12.91 -4.34 -1.07
CA PHE A 164 12.59 -3.74 -2.37
C PHE A 164 13.64 -4.13 -3.41
N TYR A 165 13.18 -4.55 -4.59
CA TYR A 165 14.03 -5.01 -5.71
C TYR A 165 14.04 -4.03 -6.89
N GLY A 166 13.04 -3.16 -6.99
CA GLY A 166 13.00 -2.12 -8.00
C GLY A 166 11.62 -1.51 -8.19
N SER A 167 11.59 -0.38 -8.88
CA SER A 167 10.34 0.20 -9.33
C SER A 167 10.50 0.77 -10.73
N TYR A 168 9.47 0.65 -11.55
CA TYR A 168 9.50 0.98 -12.96
C TYR A 168 8.23 1.73 -13.34
N VAL A 169 8.31 2.57 -14.35
CA VAL A 169 7.17 3.31 -14.90
C VAL A 169 7.02 2.94 -16.37
N GLY A 170 5.80 2.71 -16.84
CA GLY A 170 5.54 2.38 -18.24
C GLY A 170 4.07 2.53 -18.59
N ILE A 171 3.72 2.27 -19.84
CA ILE A 171 2.34 2.29 -20.33
C ILE A 171 1.82 0.87 -20.41
N GLY A 172 0.69 0.57 -19.78
CA GLY A 172 0.13 -0.77 -19.80
C GLY A 172 -1.37 -0.79 -19.56
N ASP A 173 -1.92 -1.99 -19.58
CA ASP A 173 -3.33 -2.23 -19.30
C ASP A 173 -3.51 -2.49 -17.79
N TYR A 174 -4.67 -2.14 -17.26
CA TYR A 174 -4.94 -2.17 -15.83
C TYR A 174 -6.36 -2.58 -15.53
N LYS A 175 -6.51 -3.59 -14.67
CA LYS A 175 -7.77 -3.97 -14.04
C LYS A 175 -7.93 -3.23 -12.70
N HIS A 176 -9.06 -2.56 -12.53
CA HIS A 176 -9.44 -1.81 -11.32
C HIS A 176 -10.81 -2.26 -10.84
N ASN A 177 -10.97 -2.56 -9.55
CA ASN A 177 -12.26 -2.82 -8.94
C ASN A 177 -12.93 -1.47 -8.65
N ILE A 178 -14.17 -1.29 -9.11
CA ILE A 178 -14.98 -0.09 -8.90
C ILE A 178 -16.29 -0.39 -8.14
N SER A 179 -16.41 -1.54 -7.48
CA SER A 179 -17.65 -1.95 -6.79
C SER A 179 -18.16 -0.85 -5.84
N SER A 180 -17.26 -0.22 -5.09
CA SER A 180 -17.58 0.90 -4.17
C SER A 180 -17.97 2.19 -4.89
N ASP A 181 -17.40 2.45 -6.06
CA ASP A 181 -17.52 3.72 -6.77
C ASP A 181 -18.55 3.66 -7.91
N TYR A 182 -19.06 2.47 -8.23
CA TYR A 182 -19.94 2.25 -9.37
C TYR A 182 -21.24 3.05 -9.29
N SER A 183 -21.82 3.17 -8.08
CA SER A 183 -23.04 3.96 -7.87
C SER A 183 -22.85 5.43 -8.23
N TYR A 184 -21.65 5.99 -8.00
CA TYR A 184 -21.29 7.33 -8.42
C TYR A 184 -20.92 7.40 -9.91
N LEU A 185 -20.16 6.42 -10.40
CA LEU A 185 -19.72 6.39 -11.79
C LEU A 185 -20.87 6.18 -12.79
N LYS A 186 -21.87 5.35 -12.46
CA LYS A 186 -23.03 5.07 -13.33
C LYS A 186 -23.84 6.33 -13.66
N GLU A 187 -23.81 7.35 -12.80
CA GLU A 187 -24.48 8.64 -13.02
C GLU A 187 -23.72 9.57 -13.97
N SER A 188 -22.45 9.31 -14.25
CA SER A 188 -21.61 10.14 -15.12
C SER A 188 -21.90 9.87 -16.59
N VAL A 189 -22.39 10.88 -17.32
CA VAL A 189 -22.59 10.81 -18.79
C VAL A 189 -21.28 10.43 -19.49
N TYR A 190 -20.18 11.06 -19.10
CA TYR A 190 -18.87 10.77 -19.66
C TYR A 190 -18.44 9.32 -19.41
N PHE A 191 -18.75 8.79 -18.22
CA PHE A 191 -18.40 7.41 -17.89
C PHE A 191 -19.05 6.44 -18.87
N ASN A 192 -20.37 6.59 -19.06
CA ASN A 192 -21.20 5.74 -19.91
C ASN A 192 -20.83 5.85 -21.40
N GLU A 193 -20.58 7.07 -21.91
CA GLU A 193 -20.23 7.29 -23.32
C GLU A 193 -18.88 6.70 -23.74
N ASN A 194 -18.01 6.39 -22.77
CA ASN A 194 -16.65 5.91 -22.99
C ASN A 194 -16.45 4.41 -22.71
N ILE A 195 -17.50 3.69 -22.28
CA ILE A 195 -17.49 2.22 -22.21
C ILE A 195 -17.26 1.66 -23.64
N GLY A 196 -16.35 0.70 -23.76
CA GLY A 196 -15.91 0.12 -25.05
C GLY A 196 -14.93 1.00 -25.85
N LYS A 197 -14.72 2.26 -25.45
CA LYS A 197 -13.76 3.18 -26.09
C LYS A 197 -12.48 3.34 -25.27
N LEU A 198 -12.62 3.75 -24.01
CA LEU A 198 -11.48 4.00 -23.11
C LEU A 198 -11.22 2.84 -22.15
N TYR A 199 -12.29 2.12 -21.79
CA TYR A 199 -12.25 0.98 -20.88
C TYR A 199 -13.42 0.04 -21.14
N ASP A 200 -13.25 -1.21 -20.74
CA ASP A 200 -14.30 -2.23 -20.74
C ASP A 200 -14.76 -2.50 -19.30
N ILE A 201 -16.02 -2.92 -19.11
CA ILE A 201 -16.56 -3.31 -17.80
C ILE A 201 -16.76 -4.83 -17.77
N ALA A 202 -16.40 -5.48 -16.67
CA ALA A 202 -16.87 -6.83 -16.36
C ALA A 202 -17.51 -6.86 -14.98
N ILE A 203 -18.51 -7.74 -14.84
CA ILE A 203 -19.19 -8.01 -13.59
C ILE A 203 -18.89 -9.47 -13.23
N GLU A 204 -18.39 -9.70 -12.03
CA GLU A 204 -18.18 -11.03 -11.47
C GLU A 204 -19.19 -11.22 -10.33
N GLU A 205 -20.08 -12.20 -10.48
CA GLU A 205 -21.02 -12.59 -9.42
C GLU A 205 -20.25 -13.35 -8.33
N SER A 206 -20.37 -12.94 -7.06
CA SER A 206 -19.76 -13.70 -5.97
C SER A 206 -20.57 -14.98 -5.74
N GLU A 207 -20.07 -16.13 -6.18
CA GLU A 207 -20.61 -17.42 -5.76
C GLU A 207 -20.32 -17.57 -4.26
N SER A 208 -21.36 -17.62 -3.42
CA SER A 208 -21.24 -17.99 -2.02
C SER A 208 -20.63 -19.39 -1.95
N SER A 209 -19.46 -19.50 -1.33
CA SER A 209 -18.68 -20.72 -1.26
C SER A 209 -19.40 -21.81 -0.45
N ASP A 210 -20.10 -22.69 -1.14
CA ASP A 210 -20.38 -24.09 -0.78
C ASP A 210 -20.92 -24.80 -2.03
N ASP A 211 -20.04 -25.02 -3.01
CA ASP A 211 -20.01 -26.25 -3.83
C ASP A 211 -18.89 -26.14 -4.87
N MET A 212 -18.05 -27.18 -4.95
CA MET A 212 -17.13 -27.36 -6.07
C MET A 212 -17.95 -27.67 -7.34
N ASP A 213 -18.12 -26.72 -8.25
CA ASP A 213 -18.16 -27.02 -9.69
C ASP A 213 -17.98 -25.77 -10.58
N LEU A 214 -17.64 -26.01 -11.85
CA LEU A 214 -17.04 -25.08 -12.81
C LEU A 214 -17.71 -23.69 -12.99
N SER A 215 -16.84 -22.67 -12.93
CA SER A 215 -16.98 -21.28 -13.39
C SER A 215 -17.97 -21.00 -14.54
N LYS A 216 -18.93 -20.11 -14.29
CA LYS A 216 -19.58 -19.27 -15.34
C LYS A 216 -19.18 -17.81 -15.16
N SER A 217 -18.12 -17.38 -15.84
CA SER A 217 -17.87 -15.96 -16.06
C SER A 217 -18.81 -15.46 -17.15
N THR A 218 -19.81 -14.64 -16.81
CA THR A 218 -20.58 -13.90 -17.83
C THR A 218 -19.75 -12.69 -18.28
N ILE A 219 -18.85 -12.90 -19.24
CA ILE A 219 -18.18 -11.80 -19.94
C ILE A 219 -19.23 -11.17 -20.86
N ASN A 220 -19.96 -10.17 -20.36
CA ASN A 220 -20.64 -9.22 -21.24
C ASN A 220 -19.58 -8.27 -21.83
N SER A 221 -18.77 -8.77 -22.77
CA SER A 221 -17.96 -7.91 -23.62
C SER A 221 -18.92 -7.20 -24.57
N PHE A 222 -19.33 -5.98 -24.22
CA PHE A 222 -20.11 -5.13 -25.12
C PHE A 222 -19.17 -4.61 -26.23
N LYS A 223 -18.94 -5.44 -27.26
CA LYS A 223 -18.40 -4.99 -28.54
C LYS A 223 -19.54 -4.38 -29.34
N THR A 224 -19.61 -3.06 -29.39
CA THR A 224 -20.43 -2.37 -30.39
C THR A 224 -19.71 -2.45 -31.73
N ASP A 225 -20.07 -3.43 -32.56
CA ASP A 225 -19.74 -3.39 -33.99
C ASP A 225 -20.60 -2.30 -34.64
N ASN A 226 -19.94 -1.34 -35.28
CA ASN A 226 -20.57 -0.25 -36.02
C ASN A 226 -21.38 -0.79 -37.20
N THR A 227 -22.71 -0.78 -37.10
CA THR A 227 -23.61 -0.31 -38.17
C THR A 227 -25.00 -0.04 -37.60
N ASP A 228 -25.50 1.14 -37.94
CA ASP A 228 -26.86 1.64 -37.85
C ASP A 228 -27.40 2.18 -36.51
N ASN A 229 -27.90 3.42 -36.64
CA ASN A 229 -28.47 4.27 -35.62
C ASN A 229 -29.73 3.65 -35.01
N THR A 230 -29.62 3.13 -33.80
CA THR A 230 -30.72 3.13 -32.82
C THR A 230 -30.11 3.39 -31.45
N TYR A 231 -30.43 4.54 -30.86
CA TYR A 231 -30.20 4.79 -29.44
C TYR A 231 -31.11 3.84 -28.66
N ASP A 232 -30.61 2.65 -28.34
CA ASP A 232 -31.19 1.82 -27.30
C ASP A 232 -30.45 2.17 -26.01
N SER A 233 -30.98 3.17 -25.30
CA SER A 233 -30.60 3.47 -23.94
C SER A 233 -31.06 2.30 -23.07
N MET A 234 -30.23 1.27 -22.97
CA MET A 234 -30.49 0.16 -22.07
C MET A 234 -30.22 0.64 -20.64
N SER A 235 -31.26 1.18 -20.01
CA SER A 235 -31.34 1.33 -18.57
C SER A 235 -31.05 -0.03 -17.94
N ILE A 236 -30.06 -0.09 -17.06
CA ILE A 236 -30.02 -1.14 -16.03
C ILE A 236 -31.38 -1.06 -15.36
N THR A 237 -32.23 -2.06 -15.63
CA THR A 237 -33.58 -2.12 -15.07
C THR A 237 -33.49 -1.92 -13.57
N ASP A 238 -34.39 -1.09 -13.03
CA ASP A 238 -34.67 -0.92 -11.60
C ASP A 238 -35.03 -2.29 -10.96
N THR A 239 -34.04 -3.14 -10.78
CA THR A 239 -34.10 -4.30 -9.90
C THR A 239 -33.51 -3.83 -8.58
N ASP A 240 -34.39 -3.60 -7.61
CA ASP A 240 -34.16 -3.27 -6.20
C ASP A 240 -32.67 -3.25 -5.79
N ASP A 241 -32.16 -2.03 -5.66
CA ASP A 241 -30.76 -1.61 -5.49
C ASP A 241 -30.15 -1.98 -4.11
N SER A 242 -30.44 -3.18 -3.57
CA SER A 242 -30.02 -3.53 -2.20
C SER A 242 -29.43 -4.92 -1.99
N ASN A 243 -29.11 -5.73 -3.01
CA ASN A 243 -28.50 -7.06 -2.75
C ASN A 243 -27.71 -7.72 -3.90
N LEU A 244 -27.22 -6.97 -4.89
CA LEU A 244 -26.25 -7.54 -5.86
C LEU A 244 -24.85 -7.49 -5.24
N ASN A 245 -24.43 -8.59 -4.61
CA ASN A 245 -23.07 -8.82 -4.14
C ASN A 245 -22.17 -9.18 -5.36
N CYS A 246 -22.06 -8.25 -6.30
CA CYS A 246 -21.32 -8.43 -7.54
C CYS A 246 -20.11 -7.50 -7.55
N ASP A 247 -18.95 -8.06 -7.87
CA ASP A 247 -17.77 -7.25 -8.08
C ASP A 247 -17.75 -6.66 -9.48
N ILE A 248 -17.50 -5.36 -9.57
CA ILE A 248 -17.50 -4.62 -10.84
C ILE A 248 -16.07 -4.17 -11.13
N TYR A 249 -15.58 -4.54 -12.31
CA TYR A 249 -14.21 -4.28 -12.73
C TYR A 249 -14.14 -3.44 -14.00
N LEU A 250 -13.25 -2.46 -14.00
CA LEU A 250 -12.82 -1.73 -15.20
C LEU A 250 -11.52 -2.31 -15.75
N PHE A 251 -11.48 -2.48 -17.07
CA PHE A 251 -10.28 -2.82 -17.83
C PHE A 251 -9.84 -1.60 -18.63
N LEU A 252 -8.86 -0.89 -18.11
CA LEU A 252 -8.27 0.28 -18.73
C LEU A 252 -7.12 -0.12 -19.64
N LYS A 253 -7.05 0.48 -20.83
CA LYS A 253 -6.00 0.21 -21.82
C LYS A 253 -5.01 1.36 -21.92
N ASN A 254 -3.73 1.04 -22.06
CA ASN A 254 -2.67 2.00 -22.35
C ASN A 254 -2.55 3.19 -21.38
N ILE A 255 -2.71 2.95 -20.08
CA ILE A 255 -2.57 3.99 -19.04
C ILE A 255 -1.16 4.00 -18.43
N PRO A 256 -0.72 5.08 -17.76
CA PRO A 256 0.59 5.14 -17.16
C PRO A 256 0.58 4.42 -15.82
N LEU A 257 1.43 3.40 -15.71
CA LEU A 257 1.52 2.50 -14.58
C LEU A 257 2.87 2.62 -13.88
N LYS A 258 2.83 2.51 -12.56
CA LYS A 258 3.97 2.31 -11.69
C LYS A 258 3.99 0.85 -11.25
N GLN A 259 5.11 0.19 -11.46
CA GLN A 259 5.35 -1.17 -10.98
C GLN A 259 6.36 -1.13 -9.85
N ILE A 260 6.04 -1.78 -8.73
CA ILE A 260 6.89 -1.89 -7.54
C ILE A 260 7.15 -3.37 -7.32
N ILE A 261 8.42 -3.77 -7.21
CA ILE A 261 8.80 -5.16 -6.99
C ILE A 261 9.42 -5.28 -5.60
N ILE A 262 8.78 -6.08 -4.76
CA ILE A 262 9.23 -6.40 -3.39
C ILE A 262 9.41 -7.91 -3.23
N GLU A 263 9.99 -8.32 -2.10
CA GLU A 263 10.00 -9.73 -1.75
C GLU A 263 8.58 -10.29 -1.69
N LYS A 264 8.39 -11.53 -2.13
CA LYS A 264 7.13 -12.22 -1.93
C LYS A 264 6.92 -12.48 -0.44
N LEU A 265 5.79 -12.02 0.06
CA LEU A 265 5.30 -12.31 1.41
C LEU A 265 4.32 -13.49 1.35
N GLU A 266 4.02 -14.08 2.51
CA GLU A 266 3.08 -15.20 2.64
C GLU A 266 1.64 -14.68 2.77
N ASN A 267 0.94 -14.93 3.88
CA ASN A 267 -0.42 -14.43 4.08
C ASN A 267 -0.44 -13.11 4.85
N THR A 268 -1.62 -12.48 4.91
CA THR A 268 -1.94 -11.33 5.75
C THR A 268 -2.13 -11.73 7.22
N LEU A 269 -2.28 -10.77 8.12
CA LEU A 269 -2.60 -11.00 9.53
C LEU A 269 -4.01 -11.58 9.68
N GLU A 270 -4.92 -11.24 8.77
CA GLU A 270 -6.29 -11.79 8.68
C GLU A 270 -6.29 -13.33 8.76
N TYR A 271 -5.30 -13.99 8.15
CA TYR A 271 -5.15 -15.44 8.23
C TYR A 271 -5.18 -15.97 9.67
N TYR A 272 -4.51 -15.28 10.61
CA TYR A 272 -4.47 -15.64 12.03
C TYR A 272 -5.61 -15.05 12.85
N LEU A 273 -6.46 -14.23 12.23
CA LEU A 273 -7.69 -13.68 12.78
C LEU A 273 -8.91 -14.41 12.21
N SER A 274 -8.74 -15.71 11.92
CA SER A 274 -9.81 -16.61 11.47
C SER A 274 -9.98 -17.75 12.46
N GLU A 275 -11.20 -18.28 12.57
CA GLU A 275 -11.56 -19.35 13.52
C GLU A 275 -10.58 -20.55 13.44
N ARG A 276 -10.19 -20.93 12.22
CA ARG A 276 -9.36 -22.10 11.97
C ARG A 276 -7.92 -21.98 12.45
N TYR A 277 -7.35 -20.77 12.43
CA TYR A 277 -5.91 -20.55 12.63
C TYR A 277 -5.59 -19.61 13.80
N PHE A 278 -6.61 -19.20 14.55
CA PHE A 278 -6.46 -18.26 15.65
C PHE A 278 -5.46 -18.73 16.71
N ASP A 279 -4.46 -17.87 16.98
CA ASP A 279 -3.56 -18.01 18.12
C ASP A 279 -3.23 -16.61 18.68
N ILE A 280 -3.75 -16.33 19.87
CA ILE A 280 -3.56 -15.06 20.56
C ILE A 280 -2.09 -14.72 20.78
N ASN A 281 -1.22 -15.71 20.96
CA ASN A 281 0.21 -15.47 21.16
C ASN A 281 0.89 -14.96 19.88
N ILE A 282 0.47 -15.49 18.73
CA ILE A 282 0.94 -15.02 17.41
C ILE A 282 0.48 -13.58 17.19
N ILE A 283 -0.78 -13.27 17.51
CA ILE A 283 -1.35 -11.93 17.36
C ILE A 283 -0.63 -10.90 18.24
N ILE A 284 -0.40 -11.21 19.53
CA ILE A 284 0.33 -10.31 20.44
C ILE A 284 1.79 -10.13 20.00
N SER A 285 2.43 -11.18 19.51
CA SER A 285 3.78 -11.09 18.93
C SER A 285 3.81 -10.20 17.69
N CYS A 286 2.85 -10.39 16.77
CA CYS A 286 2.67 -9.54 15.59
C CYS A 286 2.51 -8.08 16.01
N PHE A 287 1.56 -7.82 16.90
CA PHE A 287 1.24 -6.48 17.36
C PHE A 287 2.45 -5.79 17.99
N PHE A 288 3.27 -6.51 18.79
CA PHE A 288 4.54 -5.96 19.30
C PHE A 288 5.53 -5.62 18.17
N GLN A 289 5.75 -6.55 17.22
CA GLN A 289 6.69 -6.35 16.10
C GLN A 289 6.33 -5.10 15.29
N ILE A 290 5.05 -4.96 14.94
CA ILE A 290 4.50 -3.84 14.17
C ILE A 290 4.56 -2.54 14.98
N THR A 291 4.16 -2.56 16.26
CA THR A 291 4.24 -1.39 17.16
C THR A 291 5.68 -0.89 17.28
N PHE A 292 6.66 -1.79 17.44
CA PHE A 292 8.07 -1.41 17.49
C PHE A 292 8.54 -0.75 16.18
N CYS A 293 8.13 -1.32 15.04
CA CYS A 293 8.43 -0.76 13.73
C CYS A 293 7.87 0.66 13.56
N LEU A 294 6.59 0.87 13.87
CA LEU A 294 5.95 2.18 13.81
C LEU A 294 6.62 3.18 14.77
N ALA A 295 6.95 2.77 15.99
CA ALA A 295 7.65 3.63 16.95
C ALA A 295 9.03 4.06 16.42
N TYR A 296 9.75 3.15 15.74
CA TYR A 296 11.01 3.47 15.08
C TYR A 296 10.81 4.47 13.93
N LEU A 297 9.84 4.21 13.05
CA LEU A 297 9.55 5.08 11.91
C LEU A 297 9.09 6.47 12.35
N GLN A 298 8.21 6.57 13.33
CA GLN A 298 7.79 7.85 13.91
C GLN A 298 8.95 8.65 14.46
N LYS A 299 9.84 8.02 15.23
CA LYS A 299 10.98 8.73 15.84
C LYS A 299 11.94 9.30 14.79
N HIS A 300 12.19 8.56 13.71
CA HIS A 300 13.25 8.87 12.75
C HIS A 300 12.78 9.55 11.46
N PHE A 301 11.50 9.43 11.14
CA PHE A 301 10.90 9.90 9.89
C PHE A 301 9.57 10.62 10.10
N ASN A 302 9.12 10.91 11.34
CA ASN A 302 7.81 11.51 11.58
C ASN A 302 6.68 10.80 10.81
N PHE A 303 6.80 9.47 10.72
CA PHE A 303 6.01 8.63 9.84
C PHE A 303 4.60 8.35 10.37
N THR A 304 3.62 8.29 9.48
CA THR A 304 2.31 7.65 9.67
C THR A 304 1.95 6.85 8.43
N HIS A 305 1.39 5.65 8.59
CA HIS A 305 0.94 4.80 7.49
C HIS A 305 -0.39 5.29 6.90
N ASN A 306 -1.32 5.70 7.78
CA ASN A 306 -2.67 6.24 7.49
C ASN A 306 -3.67 5.29 6.87
N ASP A 307 -3.28 4.02 6.67
CA ASP A 307 -4.15 2.96 6.16
C ASP A 307 -3.73 1.58 6.69
N LEU A 308 -3.35 1.51 7.97
CA LEU A 308 -2.85 0.28 8.56
C LEU A 308 -4.00 -0.59 9.08
N HIS A 309 -4.49 -1.50 8.23
CA HIS A 309 -5.43 -2.57 8.59
C HIS A 309 -4.74 -3.95 8.55
N ILE A 310 -5.45 -5.00 8.98
CA ILE A 310 -4.93 -6.37 9.09
C ILE A 310 -4.38 -6.93 7.76
N ASP A 311 -4.89 -6.48 6.61
CA ASP A 311 -4.41 -6.93 5.28
C ASP A 311 -3.10 -6.28 4.87
N ASN A 312 -2.81 -5.08 5.39
CA ASN A 312 -1.54 -4.37 5.17
C ASN A 312 -0.42 -4.86 6.11
N ILE A 313 -0.66 -5.95 6.83
CA ILE A 313 0.35 -6.66 7.62
C ILE A 313 0.45 -8.08 7.09
N MET A 314 1.57 -8.39 6.44
CA MET A 314 1.87 -9.74 5.96
C MET A 314 3.05 -10.33 6.72
N PHE A 315 3.45 -11.57 6.43
CA PHE A 315 4.63 -12.17 7.06
C PHE A 315 5.53 -12.96 6.12
N THR A 316 6.76 -13.18 6.57
CA THR A 316 7.68 -14.19 6.01
C THR A 316 8.00 -15.24 7.07
N SER A 317 8.11 -16.50 6.66
CA SER A 317 8.57 -17.57 7.56
C SER A 317 10.05 -17.42 7.94
N THR A 318 10.37 -17.76 9.18
CA THR A 318 11.71 -17.67 9.75
C THR A 318 12.04 -18.88 10.62
N LYS A 319 13.31 -19.28 10.62
CA LYS A 319 13.84 -20.30 11.54
C LYS A 319 14.27 -19.70 12.89
N HIS A 320 14.38 -18.37 12.97
CA HIS A 320 14.73 -17.70 14.23
C HIS A 320 13.54 -17.78 15.17
N LYS A 321 13.74 -18.35 16.37
CA LYS A 321 12.68 -18.51 17.37
C LYS A 321 12.28 -17.22 18.08
N PHE A 322 13.21 -16.25 18.15
CA PHE A 322 13.03 -15.01 18.90
C PHE A 322 13.67 -13.84 18.17
N LEU A 323 13.05 -12.67 18.32
CA LEU A 323 13.62 -11.36 18.00
C LEU A 323 13.92 -10.63 19.31
N TYR A 324 14.99 -9.84 19.32
CA TYR A 324 15.44 -9.12 20.51
C TYR A 324 15.36 -7.62 20.26
N TYR A 325 14.74 -6.90 21.19
CA TYR A 325 14.52 -5.46 21.08
C TYR A 325 15.06 -4.74 22.32
N LYS A 326 15.44 -3.48 22.14
CA LYS A 326 15.80 -2.57 23.21
C LYS A 326 15.05 -1.25 23.04
N LEU A 327 14.32 -0.84 24.08
CA LEU A 327 13.61 0.44 24.18
C LEU A 327 13.94 1.10 25.52
N ASN A 328 14.53 2.29 25.53
CA ASN A 328 14.87 3.03 26.75
C ASN A 328 15.54 2.17 27.85
N ASN A 329 16.52 1.34 27.48
CA ASN A 329 17.21 0.37 28.35
C ASN A 329 16.37 -0.80 28.90
N ILE A 330 15.12 -0.94 28.48
CA ILE A 330 14.32 -2.17 28.66
C ILE A 330 14.61 -3.10 27.49
N TYR A 331 14.81 -4.40 27.79
CA TYR A 331 15.11 -5.42 26.80
C TYR A 331 13.92 -6.38 26.67
N PHE A 332 13.59 -6.73 25.44
CA PHE A 332 12.49 -7.64 25.12
C PHE A 332 13.00 -8.81 24.29
N LYS A 333 12.46 -9.99 24.55
CA LYS A 333 12.62 -11.22 23.77
C LYS A 333 11.26 -11.66 23.29
N VAL A 334 10.98 -11.40 22.03
CA VAL A 334 9.66 -11.64 21.42
C VAL A 334 9.72 -12.94 20.64
N PRO A 335 8.89 -13.94 20.96
CA PRO A 335 8.79 -15.18 20.18
C PRO A 335 8.25 -14.88 18.78
N THR A 336 8.88 -15.43 17.75
CA THR A 336 8.45 -15.20 16.36
C THR A 336 7.31 -16.12 15.96
N TYR A 337 7.15 -17.26 16.64
CA TYR A 337 6.31 -18.37 16.18
C TYR A 337 6.61 -18.78 14.73
N GLY A 338 7.86 -18.61 14.33
CA GLY A 338 8.30 -18.85 12.95
C GLY A 338 7.90 -17.78 11.95
N LYS A 339 7.34 -16.63 12.36
CA LYS A 339 6.90 -15.53 11.49
C LYS A 339 7.62 -14.20 11.81
N ILE A 340 7.96 -13.45 10.76
CA ILE A 340 8.36 -12.04 10.84
C ILE A 340 7.30 -11.23 10.12
N PHE A 341 6.54 -10.45 10.88
CA PHE A 341 5.45 -9.62 10.35
C PHE A 341 6.00 -8.32 9.77
N LYS A 342 5.46 -7.90 8.63
CA LYS A 342 5.94 -6.79 7.80
C LYS A 342 4.77 -5.91 7.38
N ILE A 343 4.96 -4.60 7.50
CA ILE A 343 4.02 -3.59 7.01
C ILE A 343 4.22 -3.43 5.50
N ILE A 344 3.13 -3.32 4.74
CA ILE A 344 3.13 -3.05 3.29
C ILE A 344 2.13 -1.95 2.94
N ASP A 345 2.14 -1.51 1.69
CA ASP A 345 1.24 -0.50 1.11
C ASP A 345 1.40 0.92 1.67
N TYR A 346 2.45 1.61 1.23
CA TYR A 346 2.77 2.93 1.75
C TYR A 346 2.15 4.08 0.95
N GLY A 347 1.14 3.82 0.12
CA GLY A 347 0.55 4.83 -0.77
C GLY A 347 -0.03 6.04 -0.03
N ARG A 348 -0.64 5.81 1.15
CA ARG A 348 -1.19 6.86 2.02
C ARG A 348 -0.21 7.32 3.11
N SER A 349 1.03 6.85 3.07
CA SER A 349 2.00 7.22 4.11
C SER A 349 2.37 8.69 4.03
N ILE A 350 2.62 9.28 5.20
CA ILE A 350 3.19 10.62 5.36
C ILE A 350 4.48 10.48 6.15
N PHE A 351 5.56 11.09 5.67
CA PHE A 351 6.86 11.00 6.34
C PHE A 351 7.81 12.12 5.95
N ASP A 352 8.75 12.41 6.84
CA ASP A 352 9.86 13.31 6.62
C ASP A 352 11.10 12.55 6.16
N PHE A 353 11.71 13.04 5.09
CA PHE A 353 13.00 12.56 4.64
C PHE A 353 13.84 13.72 4.11
N LYS A 354 15.07 13.85 4.63
CA LYS A 354 16.04 14.88 4.22
C LYS A 354 15.48 16.32 4.29
N GLY A 355 14.66 16.61 5.29
CA GLY A 355 14.10 17.95 5.53
C GLY A 355 12.91 18.31 4.64
N LYS A 356 12.37 17.35 3.87
CA LYS A 356 11.10 17.48 3.16
C LYS A 356 10.08 16.49 3.73
N THR A 357 8.86 16.97 3.92
CA THR A 357 7.68 16.13 4.18
C THR A 357 7.14 15.61 2.85
N TYR A 358 6.96 14.31 2.76
CA TYR A 358 6.32 13.60 1.67
C TYR A 358 4.88 13.36 2.10
N PHE A 359 3.96 14.06 1.45
CA PHE A 359 2.54 14.06 1.78
C PHE A 359 1.77 13.63 0.53
N SER A 360 1.12 12.47 0.59
CA SER A 360 0.47 11.88 -0.59
C SER A 360 -0.68 12.74 -1.10
N ASP A 361 -0.80 12.86 -2.42
CA ASP A 361 -1.86 13.63 -3.07
C ASP A 361 -3.25 12.98 -2.92
N CYS A 362 -3.34 11.74 -2.41
CA CYS A 362 -4.60 11.12 -2.02
C CYS A 362 -5.36 11.93 -0.96
N PHE A 363 -4.68 12.70 -0.13
CA PHE A 363 -5.30 13.55 0.90
C PHE A 363 -5.75 14.91 0.37
N SER A 364 -5.40 15.25 -0.88
CA SER A 364 -5.82 16.50 -1.49
C SER A 364 -7.34 16.52 -1.70
N LYS A 365 -7.89 17.71 -1.97
CA LYS A 365 -9.32 17.86 -2.24
C LYS A 365 -9.74 16.96 -3.40
N TYR A 366 -10.80 16.18 -3.22
CA TYR A 366 -11.28 15.14 -4.14
C TYR A 366 -10.37 13.91 -4.30
N GLY A 367 -9.28 13.79 -3.54
CA GLY A 367 -8.50 12.55 -3.49
C GLY A 367 -9.22 11.46 -2.68
N GLU A 368 -8.76 10.22 -2.81
CA GLU A 368 -9.36 9.05 -2.11
C GLU A 368 -9.34 9.13 -0.57
N ALA A 369 -8.53 10.04 0.00
CA ALA A 369 -8.40 10.27 1.43
C ALA A 369 -8.77 11.71 1.84
N ASP A 370 -9.54 12.41 1.01
CA ASP A 370 -9.97 13.79 1.27
C ASP A 370 -10.71 13.91 2.61
N GLY A 371 -10.33 14.91 3.40
CA GLY A 371 -10.92 15.17 4.72
C GLY A 371 -10.32 14.39 5.88
N GLN A 372 -9.45 13.39 5.64
CA GLN A 372 -8.73 12.70 6.72
C GLN A 372 -7.76 13.64 7.44
N TYR A 373 -7.02 14.45 6.68
CA TYR A 373 -6.15 15.51 7.19
C TYR A 373 -6.33 16.79 6.40
N THR A 374 -5.91 17.91 6.97
CA THR A 374 -5.82 19.16 6.22
C THR A 374 -4.60 19.10 5.30
N TYR A 375 -4.84 18.95 4.00
CA TYR A 375 -3.79 18.87 2.99
C TYR A 375 -3.04 20.22 2.87
N PRO A 376 -1.70 20.22 2.94
CA PRO A 376 -0.93 21.44 2.77
C PRO A 376 -1.02 21.92 1.31
N ILE A 377 -1.53 23.12 1.08
CA ILE A 377 -1.54 23.75 -0.26
C ILE A 377 -0.32 24.66 -0.38
N ASP A 378 0.64 24.27 -1.22
CA ASP A 378 1.91 25.00 -1.42
C ASP A 378 1.75 26.36 -2.16
N SER A 379 0.60 26.66 -2.77
CA SER A 379 0.45 27.78 -3.71
C SER A 379 -0.25 29.03 -3.18
N VAL A 380 -0.59 29.13 -1.90
CA VAL A 380 -1.34 30.30 -1.38
C VAL A 380 -0.74 30.83 -0.07
N PRO A 381 0.00 31.96 -0.07
CA PRO A 381 0.48 32.64 1.13
C PRO A 381 -0.63 33.40 1.89
N LEU A 382 -1.89 32.94 1.77
CA LEU A 382 -3.10 33.54 2.34
C LEU A 382 -3.97 32.50 3.06
N PHE A 383 -3.39 31.42 3.57
CA PHE A 383 -4.07 30.67 4.63
C PHE A 383 -4.07 31.53 5.89
N ASN A 384 -5.16 32.28 6.08
CA ASN A 384 -5.53 32.80 7.37
C ASN A 384 -5.48 31.62 8.37
N LYS A 385 -4.70 31.79 9.44
CA LYS A 385 -4.51 30.83 10.55
C LYS A 385 -5.79 30.53 11.36
N GLN A 386 -6.97 30.78 10.80
CA GLN A 386 -8.27 30.76 11.47
C GLN A 386 -9.29 29.82 10.80
N ASP A 387 -8.85 28.85 10.00
CA ASP A 387 -9.76 27.75 9.64
C ASP A 387 -9.90 26.80 10.85
N HIS A 388 -11.07 26.82 11.46
CA HIS A 388 -11.43 26.04 12.65
C HIS A 388 -11.47 24.51 12.40
N ASN A 389 -11.21 24.07 11.16
CA ASN A 389 -11.26 22.67 10.73
C ASN A 389 -9.89 22.09 10.37
N ASN A 390 -8.80 22.60 10.93
CA ASN A 390 -7.48 22.04 10.72
C ASN A 390 -7.34 20.67 11.43
N ILE A 391 -7.23 19.58 10.67
CA ILE A 391 -7.00 18.23 11.17
C ILE A 391 -5.52 17.88 10.95
N PRO A 392 -4.68 17.92 12.00
CA PRO A 392 -3.26 17.63 11.86
C PRO A 392 -3.01 16.13 11.70
N ILE A 393 -1.81 15.79 11.22
CA ILE A 393 -1.31 14.41 11.18
C ILE A 393 -1.39 13.80 12.59
N ASN A 394 -1.94 12.59 12.69
CA ASN A 394 -2.17 11.93 13.97
C ASN A 394 -1.34 10.65 14.12
N TYR A 395 -0.33 10.70 15.00
CA TYR A 395 0.53 9.54 15.30
C TYR A 395 -0.14 8.41 16.08
N SER A 396 -1.38 8.59 16.54
CA SER A 396 -2.20 7.50 17.09
C SER A 396 -3.01 6.77 16.02
N PHE A 397 -3.06 7.29 14.79
CA PHE A 397 -3.93 6.80 13.73
C PHE A 397 -3.68 5.32 13.43
N ASP A 398 -2.42 4.95 13.18
CA ASP A 398 -2.07 3.62 12.65
C ASP A 398 -2.49 2.49 13.59
N LEU A 399 -2.19 2.60 14.89
CA LEU A 399 -2.59 1.58 15.85
C LEU A 399 -4.07 1.63 16.18
N CYS A 400 -4.71 2.81 16.10
CA CYS A 400 -6.16 2.90 16.23
C CYS A 400 -6.85 2.15 15.09
N ARG A 401 -6.48 2.43 13.84
CA ARG A 401 -7.03 1.76 12.65
C ARG A 401 -6.78 0.26 12.66
N LEU A 402 -5.56 -0.17 13.02
CA LEU A 402 -5.25 -1.60 13.13
C LEU A 402 -6.11 -2.26 14.22
N SER A 403 -6.27 -1.60 15.36
CA SER A 403 -7.08 -2.12 16.47
C SER A 403 -8.54 -2.27 16.08
N THR A 404 -9.11 -1.38 15.27
CA THR A 404 -10.50 -1.57 14.79
C THR A 404 -10.61 -2.86 14.01
N THR A 405 -9.78 -3.05 12.97
CA THR A 405 -9.84 -4.27 12.14
C THR A 405 -9.59 -5.57 12.89
N ILE A 406 -8.76 -5.55 13.94
CA ILE A 406 -8.58 -6.74 14.79
C ILE A 406 -9.85 -7.03 15.60
N LEU A 407 -10.51 -6.00 16.14
CA LEU A 407 -11.78 -6.17 16.86
C LEU A 407 -12.89 -6.64 15.93
N ASP A 408 -13.00 -6.08 14.73
CA ASP A 408 -13.94 -6.51 13.70
C ASP A 408 -13.81 -8.03 13.47
N SER A 409 -12.58 -8.53 13.26
CA SER A 409 -12.35 -9.96 13.10
C SER A 409 -12.75 -10.78 14.33
N PHE A 410 -12.52 -10.29 15.55
CA PHE A 410 -12.93 -11.01 16.76
C PHE A 410 -14.45 -11.11 16.92
N GLU A 411 -15.21 -10.13 16.41
CA GLU A 411 -16.67 -10.15 16.43
C GLU A 411 -17.24 -11.17 15.44
N MET A 412 -16.51 -11.52 14.37
CA MET A 412 -17.00 -12.44 13.33
C MET A 412 -17.04 -13.92 13.73
N PHE A 413 -16.19 -14.38 14.67
CA PHE A 413 -16.08 -15.82 14.99
C PHE A 413 -15.97 -16.20 16.47
N GLU A 414 -16.10 -15.23 17.40
CA GLU A 414 -16.00 -15.45 18.85
C GLU A 414 -14.75 -16.25 19.31
N PRO A 415 -13.56 -15.61 19.38
CA PRO A 415 -12.32 -16.30 19.75
C PRO A 415 -12.34 -16.89 21.18
N PRO A 416 -11.55 -17.96 21.44
CA PRO A 416 -11.43 -18.57 22.76
C PRO A 416 -11.02 -17.57 23.85
N LYS A 417 -11.87 -17.41 24.86
CA LYS A 417 -11.63 -16.48 25.97
C LYS A 417 -10.57 -17.04 26.92
N SER A 418 -9.43 -16.37 26.98
CA SER A 418 -8.34 -16.60 27.94
C SER A 418 -8.00 -15.31 28.69
N GLU A 419 -7.27 -15.41 29.81
CA GLU A 419 -6.80 -14.22 30.54
C GLU A 419 -5.99 -13.29 29.63
N LEU A 420 -5.03 -13.86 28.88
CA LEU A 420 -4.20 -13.13 27.93
C LEU A 420 -5.02 -12.48 26.80
N PHE A 421 -6.04 -13.19 26.30
CA PHE A 421 -6.97 -12.63 25.31
C PHE A 421 -7.73 -11.41 25.88
N ASN A 422 -8.26 -11.52 27.10
CA ASN A 422 -8.99 -10.42 27.73
C ASN A 422 -8.07 -9.21 28.00
N GLU A 423 -6.82 -9.43 28.41
CA GLU A 423 -5.82 -8.36 28.55
C GLU A 423 -5.55 -7.66 27.23
N PHE A 424 -5.39 -8.42 26.14
CA PHE A 424 -5.18 -7.86 24.81
C PHE A 424 -6.42 -7.10 24.32
N LEU A 425 -7.61 -7.66 24.50
CA LEU A 425 -8.87 -7.00 24.17
C LEU A 425 -9.01 -5.66 24.91
N ASN A 426 -8.64 -5.62 26.20
CA ASN A 426 -8.65 -4.37 26.98
C ASN A 426 -7.64 -3.34 26.45
N LEU A 427 -6.46 -3.77 25.99
CA LEU A 427 -5.51 -2.89 25.32
C LEU A 427 -6.11 -2.30 24.03
N LEU A 428 -6.68 -3.13 23.16
CA LEU A 428 -7.30 -2.68 21.91
C LEU A 428 -8.42 -1.67 22.20
N LYS A 429 -9.34 -2.00 23.11
CA LYS A 429 -10.43 -1.09 23.51
C LYS A 429 -9.92 0.24 24.06
N LYS A 430 -8.83 0.21 24.84
CA LYS A 430 -8.19 1.43 25.36
C LYS A 430 -7.60 2.31 24.25
N ILE A 431 -7.01 1.71 23.21
CA ILE A 431 -6.48 2.45 22.05
C ILE A 431 -7.60 3.22 21.34
N LEU A 432 -8.82 2.67 21.31
CA LEU A 432 -9.99 3.22 20.63
C LEU A 432 -10.76 4.29 21.42
N LEU A 433 -10.26 4.71 22.59
CA LEU A 433 -10.85 5.79 23.36
C LEU A 433 -10.31 7.15 22.89
N ASP A 434 -11.19 8.14 22.79
CA ASP A 434 -10.82 9.55 22.60
C ASP A 434 -10.33 10.20 23.93
N LYS A 435 -10.05 11.50 23.87
CA LYS A 435 -9.60 12.28 25.05
C LYS A 435 -10.65 12.37 26.17
N ASN A 436 -11.92 12.16 25.85
CA ASN A 436 -13.07 12.22 26.74
C ASN A 436 -13.54 10.81 27.18
N ASN A 437 -12.80 9.76 26.82
CA ASN A 437 -13.16 8.35 27.02
C ASN A 437 -14.40 7.88 26.25
N ASN A 438 -14.78 8.56 25.18
CA ASN A 438 -15.76 8.02 24.23
C ASN A 438 -15.08 7.03 23.29
N ILE A 439 -15.83 6.04 22.83
CA ILE A 439 -15.36 5.06 21.85
C ILE A 439 -15.38 5.73 20.47
N ILE A 440 -14.25 5.73 19.77
CA ILE A 440 -14.09 6.29 18.42
C ILE A 440 -14.73 5.38 17.36
N TYR A 441 -14.77 4.08 17.63
CA TYR A 441 -15.20 3.04 16.72
C TYR A 441 -16.67 2.66 16.95
N ASP A 442 -17.48 2.72 15.89
CA ASP A 442 -18.81 2.13 15.83
C ASP A 442 -18.76 0.95 14.83
N PRO A 443 -19.01 -0.29 15.25
CA PRO A 443 -19.03 -1.46 14.37
C PRO A 443 -19.99 -1.32 13.17
N ARG A 444 -21.01 -0.46 13.29
CA ARG A 444 -22.03 -0.26 12.25
C ARG A 444 -21.58 0.68 11.13
N GLU A 445 -20.49 1.43 11.32
CA GLU A 445 -19.95 2.37 10.33
C GLU A 445 -18.66 1.87 9.62
N TYR A 446 -18.34 0.58 9.78
CA TYR A 446 -17.09 -0.05 9.34
C TYR A 446 -16.65 0.27 7.89
N ALA A 447 -17.60 0.37 6.97
CA ALA A 447 -17.33 0.58 5.54
C ALA A 447 -17.21 2.05 5.12
N SER A 448 -17.45 3.00 6.03
CA SER A 448 -17.51 4.41 5.66
C SER A 448 -16.19 5.13 5.93
N PHE A 449 -15.82 6.02 5.01
CA PHE A 449 -14.64 6.87 5.17
C PHE A 449 -14.76 7.83 6.38
N SER A 450 -15.96 7.98 6.98
CA SER A 450 -16.16 8.74 8.22
C SER A 450 -15.29 8.21 9.36
N LEU A 451 -15.06 6.89 9.43
CA LEU A 451 -14.21 6.28 10.46
C LEU A 451 -12.77 6.77 10.36
N TYR A 452 -12.22 6.89 9.15
CA TYR A 452 -10.87 7.44 8.92
C TYR A 452 -10.79 8.88 9.43
N ILE A 453 -11.78 9.71 9.09
CA ILE A 453 -11.84 11.10 9.56
C ILE A 453 -11.97 11.17 11.10
N ASN A 454 -12.78 10.29 11.69
CA ASN A 454 -13.00 10.25 13.14
C ASN A 454 -11.73 9.84 13.89
N ILE A 455 -11.04 8.79 13.42
CA ILE A 455 -9.74 8.35 13.97
C ILE A 455 -8.72 9.48 13.86
N ALA A 456 -8.58 10.12 12.70
CA ALA A 456 -7.63 11.20 12.49
C ALA A 456 -7.85 12.38 13.46
N LYS A 457 -9.11 12.75 13.72
CA LYS A 457 -9.45 13.84 14.65
C LYS A 457 -9.26 13.47 16.12
N ASN A 458 -9.67 12.27 16.52
CA ASN A 458 -9.97 11.98 17.93
C ASN A 458 -9.03 10.96 18.57
N ALA A 459 -8.31 10.14 17.80
CA ALA A 459 -7.41 9.12 18.37
C ALA A 459 -6.25 9.77 19.14
N CYS A 460 -6.05 9.36 20.39
CA CYS A 460 -4.97 9.89 21.23
C CYS A 460 -4.23 8.84 22.06
N ASN A 461 -4.76 7.62 22.14
CA ASN A 461 -4.24 6.55 22.99
C ASN A 461 -3.40 5.52 22.21
N GLY A 462 -3.21 5.72 20.90
CA GLY A 462 -2.56 4.78 19.99
C GLY A 462 -1.10 5.10 19.66
N ILE A 463 -0.40 5.93 20.43
CA ILE A 463 1.00 6.28 20.13
C ILE A 463 1.90 5.04 20.30
N PRO A 464 2.54 4.52 19.24
CA PRO A 464 3.29 3.26 19.29
C PRO A 464 4.35 3.18 20.38
N LYS A 465 5.10 4.26 20.61
CA LYS A 465 6.12 4.32 21.67
C LYS A 465 5.52 4.07 23.05
N ASP A 466 4.33 4.58 23.33
CA ASP A 466 3.67 4.46 24.62
C ASP A 466 3.03 3.09 24.79
N ILE A 467 2.47 2.54 23.70
CA ILE A 467 1.90 1.19 23.66
C ILE A 467 2.94 0.11 24.00
N LEU A 468 4.20 0.27 23.58
CA LEU A 468 5.28 -0.68 23.93
C LEU A 468 5.55 -0.80 25.44
N PHE A 469 5.13 0.17 26.26
CA PHE A 469 5.23 0.12 27.71
C PHE A 469 4.00 -0.52 28.39
N ASN A 470 2.99 -0.93 27.61
CA ASN A 470 1.79 -1.56 28.16
C ASN A 470 2.14 -2.85 28.95
N PRO A 471 1.49 -3.12 30.09
CA PRO A 471 1.75 -4.30 30.91
C PRO A 471 1.66 -5.64 30.18
N ILE A 472 0.85 -5.75 29.12
CA ILE A 472 0.73 -7.00 28.36
C ILE A 472 2.07 -7.48 27.79
N PHE A 473 2.98 -6.55 27.47
CA PHE A 473 4.31 -6.89 26.94
C PHE A 473 5.35 -7.20 28.03
N ASN A 474 4.96 -7.17 29.31
CA ASN A 474 5.83 -7.63 30.40
C ASN A 474 6.23 -9.09 30.23
N ILE A 475 5.38 -9.90 29.59
CA ILE A 475 5.66 -11.31 29.25
C ILE A 475 6.92 -11.48 28.37
N TYR A 476 7.35 -10.43 27.67
CA TYR A 476 8.54 -10.44 26.81
C TYR A 476 9.76 -9.77 27.45
N LYS A 477 9.62 -9.13 28.62
CA LYS A 477 10.75 -8.43 29.26
C LYS A 477 11.79 -9.43 29.75
N ILE A 478 13.05 -9.12 29.47
CA ILE A 478 14.21 -9.92 29.87
C ILE A 478 15.32 -9.06 30.45
N SER A 479 16.27 -9.68 31.13
CA SER A 479 17.47 -9.00 31.60
C SER A 479 18.44 -8.70 30.45
N LYS A 480 19.27 -7.66 30.59
CA LYS A 480 20.33 -7.33 29.61
C LYS A 480 21.26 -8.53 29.35
N LYS A 481 21.54 -9.35 30.36
CA LYS A 481 22.45 -10.51 30.26
C LYS A 481 21.94 -11.55 29.27
N GLU A 482 20.63 -11.68 29.07
CA GLU A 482 20.03 -12.64 28.14
C GLU A 482 20.15 -12.22 26.67
N THR A 483 20.60 -10.99 26.41
CA THR A 483 20.82 -10.46 25.05
C THR A 483 22.26 -10.59 24.54
N ILE A 484 23.15 -11.21 25.33
CA ILE A 484 24.56 -11.40 24.95
C ILE A 484 24.63 -12.21 23.64
N ASN A 485 25.45 -11.73 22.69
CA ASN A 485 25.64 -12.30 21.36
C ASN A 485 24.36 -12.39 20.51
N LYS A 486 23.33 -11.61 20.85
CA LYS A 486 22.12 -11.47 20.03
C LYS A 486 22.17 -10.17 19.24
N HIS A 487 21.63 -10.20 18.03
CA HIS A 487 21.32 -8.97 17.33
C HIS A 487 20.12 -8.30 18.00
N ILE A 488 20.21 -7.01 18.29
CA ILE A 488 19.19 -6.25 19.04
C ILE A 488 18.71 -5.07 18.20
N TYR A 489 17.43 -5.07 17.87
CA TYR A 489 16.77 -3.91 17.26
C TYR A 489 16.59 -2.84 18.33
N THR A 490 17.12 -1.64 18.09
CA THR A 490 17.25 -0.61 19.13
C THR A 490 16.44 0.63 18.77
N LEU A 491 15.56 1.02 19.69
CA LEU A 491 14.87 2.30 19.74
C LEU A 491 15.36 3.05 20.99
N ASN A 492 16.45 3.80 20.82
CA ASN A 492 16.90 4.75 21.84
C ASN A 492 16.04 6.01 21.78
#